data_AF-I3R8W0-F1
#
_entry.id   AF-I3R8W0-F1
#
_cell.length_a   1.000
_cell.length_b   1.000
_cell.length_c   1.000
_cell.angle_alpha   90.00
_cell.angle_beta   90.00
_cell.angle_gamma   90.00
#
_symmetry.space_group_name_H-M   'P 1'
#
loop_
_entity.id
_entity.type
_entity.pdbx_description
1 polymer ?
#
loop_
_entity_poly.entity_id
_entity_poly.type
_entity_poly.pdbx_seq_one_letter_code
_entity_poly.pdbx_strand_id
1 'polypeptide(L)' 'MEEDMLHVIAHFHPVDFATLKRVLAEWRGGHIDYETYRDARSNLAELDLIKDPMMDEHIYLTAEGWQRLGGETPFESE' A
#
# COMPACT_ATOMS: atom_id res chain seq x y z
N MET A 1 -10.94 -0.02 -0.94
CA MET A 1 -9.79 0.74 -1.47
C MET A 1 -8.60 0.57 -0.55
N GLU A 2 -8.71 0.97 0.72
CA GLU A 2 -7.64 0.78 1.71
C GLU A 2 -7.18 -0.68 1.83
N GLU A 3 -8.13 -1.62 1.98
CA GLU A 3 -7.81 -3.06 2.05
C GLU A 3 -7.11 -3.58 0.79
N ASP A 4 -7.66 -3.28 -0.40
CA ASP A 4 -7.00 -3.62 -1.68
C ASP A 4 -5.58 -3.02 -1.77
N MET A 5 -5.42 -1.76 -1.34
CA MET A 5 -4.13 -1.07 -1.36
C MET A 5 -3.13 -1.74 -0.42
N LEU A 6 -3.54 -2.11 0.79
CA LEU A 6 -2.71 -2.89 1.70
C LEU A 6 -2.29 -4.23 1.10
N HIS A 7 -3.21 -4.96 0.46
CA HIS A 7 -2.89 -6.23 -0.19
C HIS A 7 -1.91 -6.07 -1.37
N VAL A 8 -2.07 -5.02 -2.19
CA VAL A 8 -1.13 -4.76 -3.29
C VAL A 8 0.24 -4.37 -2.74
N ILE A 9 0.31 -3.48 -1.74
CA ILE A 9 1.59 -3.10 -1.11
C ILE A 9 2.24 -4.32 -0.47
N ALA A 10 1.49 -5.19 0.22
CA ALA A 10 2.00 -6.43 0.79
C ALA A 10 2.63 -7.35 -0.27
N HIS A 11 1.96 -7.49 -1.41
CA HIS A 11 2.40 -8.39 -2.47
C HIS A 11 3.69 -7.93 -3.14
N PHE A 12 3.89 -6.63 -3.27
CA PHE A 12 5.01 -6.04 -4.00
C PHE A 12 6.03 -5.35 -3.08
N HIS A 13 5.96 -5.54 -1.75
CA HIS A 13 6.68 -4.73 -0.76
C HIS A 13 8.21 -4.67 -1.02
N PRO A 14 8.80 -3.48 -1.27
CA PRO A 14 8.16 -2.17 -1.42
C PRO A 14 7.65 -1.88 -2.84
N VAL A 15 6.52 -1.20 -2.96
CA VAL A 15 5.84 -0.97 -4.25
C VAL A 15 5.95 0.47 -4.72
N ASP A 16 6.32 0.68 -5.99
CA ASP A 16 6.32 2.02 -6.59
C ASP A 16 4.90 2.51 -6.91
N PHE A 17 4.73 3.84 -7.00
CA PHE A 17 3.44 4.46 -7.28
C PHE A 17 2.78 3.98 -8.59
N ALA A 18 3.57 3.79 -9.66
CA ALA A 18 3.04 3.41 -10.97
C ALA A 18 2.52 1.97 -10.94
N THR A 19 3.26 1.05 -10.30
CA THR A 19 2.85 -0.34 -10.08
C THR A 19 1.60 -0.41 -9.21
N LEU A 20 1.58 0.31 -8.08
CA LEU A 20 0.43 0.33 -7.18
C LEU A 20 -0.84 0.79 -7.90
N LYS A 21 -0.77 1.91 -8.64
CA LYS A 21 -1.90 2.45 -9.39
C LYS A 21 -2.37 1.51 -10.50
N ARG A 22 -1.44 0.89 -11.24
CA ARG A 22 -1.78 -0.05 -12.32
C ARG A 22 -2.52 -1.28 -11.78
N VAL A 23 -1.98 -1.93 -10.75
CA VAL A 23 -2.55 -3.17 -10.20
C VAL A 23 -3.91 -2.92 -9.56
N LEU A 24 -4.04 -1.83 -8.79
CA LEU A 24 -5.33 -1.45 -8.22
C LEU A 24 -6.39 -1.20 -9.31
N ALA A 25 -5.99 -0.65 -10.46
CA ALA A 25 -6.91 -0.38 -11.56
C ALA A 25 -7.33 -1.68 -12.24
N GLU A 26 -6.40 -2.60 -12.46
CA GLU A 26 -6.68 -3.95 -12.97
C GLU A 26 -7.66 -4.70 -12.07
N TRP A 27 -7.45 -4.69 -10.75
CA TRP A 27 -8.33 -5.37 -9.79
C TRP A 27 -9.74 -4.77 -9.72
N ARG A 28 -9.87 -3.46 -9.97
CA ARG A 28 -11.14 -2.73 -9.93
C ARG A 28 -11.86 -2.65 -11.28
N GLY A 29 -11.33 -3.28 -12.34
CA GLY A 29 -11.98 -3.31 -13.67
C GLY A 29 -11.67 -2.12 -14.56
N GLY A 30 -10.56 -1.41 -14.32
CA GLY A 30 -9.91 -0.53 -15.31
C GLY A 30 -9.68 0.92 -14.88
N HIS A 31 -10.49 1.48 -13.97
CA HIS A 31 -10.31 2.87 -13.53
C HIS A 31 -10.40 3.00 -12.01
N ILE A 32 -9.50 3.82 -11.45
CA ILE A 32 -9.54 4.22 -10.05
C ILE A 32 -9.79 5.72 -10.00
N ASP A 33 -10.79 6.12 -9.23
CA ASP A 33 -11.00 7.51 -8.88
C ASP A 33 -9.82 8.06 -8.06
N TYR A 34 -9.25 9.19 -8.49
CA TYR A 34 -8.04 9.73 -7.89
C TYR A 34 -8.26 10.25 -6.46
N GLU A 35 -9.42 10.83 -6.18
CA GLU A 35 -9.75 11.29 -4.81
C GLU A 35 -9.84 10.10 -3.87
N THR A 36 -10.56 9.05 -4.27
CA THR A 36 -10.67 7.79 -3.51
C THR A 36 -9.30 7.14 -3.27
N TYR A 37 -8.41 7.16 -4.26
CA TYR A 37 -7.03 6.66 -4.10
C TYR A 37 -6.25 7.50 -3.09
N ARG A 38 -6.29 8.84 -3.22
CA ARG A 38 -5.55 9.76 -2.36
C ARG A 38 -6.03 9.65 -0.91
N ASP A 39 -7.34 9.61 -0.71
CA ASP A 39 -7.94 9.54 0.63
C ASP A 39 -7.59 8.19 1.29
N ALA A 40 -7.68 7.07 0.56
CA ALA A 40 -7.24 5.78 1.07
C ALA A 40 -5.75 5.76 1.45
N ARG A 41 -4.88 6.33 0.61
CA ARG A 41 -3.44 6.45 0.92
C ARG A 41 -3.20 7.30 2.16
N SER A 42 -3.89 8.44 2.30
CA SER A 42 -3.78 9.32 3.47
C SER A 42 -4.22 8.60 4.74
N ASN A 43 -5.37 7.93 4.71
CA ASN A 43 -5.90 7.19 5.86
C ASN A 43 -4.95 6.08 6.31
N LEU A 44 -4.38 5.31 5.36
CA LEU A 44 -3.42 4.25 5.69
C LEU A 44 -2.12 4.81 6.29
N ALA A 45 -1.66 5.97 5.83
CA ALA A 45 -0.49 6.63 6.38
C ALA A 45 -0.76 7.21 7.78
N GLU A 46 -1.94 7.82 7.99
CA GLU A 46 -2.38 8.35 9.29
C GLU A 46 -2.53 7.26 10.35
N LEU A 47 -2.92 6.04 9.94
CA LEU A 47 -3.00 4.86 10.79
C LEU A 47 -1.65 4.16 11.00
N ASP A 48 -0.55 4.73 10.48
CA ASP A 48 0.79 4.13 10.49
C ASP A 48 0.82 2.70 9.92
N LEU A 49 -0.02 2.40 8.93
CA LEU A 49 -0.05 1.09 8.24
C LEU A 49 0.90 1.05 7.05
N ILE A 50 1.21 2.21 6.47
CA ILE A 50 2.18 2.36 5.39
C ILE A 50 3.20 3.44 5.73
N LYS A 51 4.44 3.26 5.27
CA LYS A 51 5.40 4.35 5.11
C LYS A 51 5.40 4.80 3.66
N ASP A 52 5.28 6.11 3.50
CA ASP A 52 5.24 6.79 2.23
C ASP A 52 6.23 7.97 2.29
N PRO A 53 7.53 7.69 2.10
CA PRO A 53 8.53 8.72 2.21
C PRO A 53 8.33 9.68 1.03
N MET A 54 8.14 10.97 1.30
CA MET A 54 7.95 11.99 0.24
C MET A 54 9.09 12.05 -0.80
N MET A 55 10.22 11.37 -0.54
CA MET A 55 11.40 11.32 -1.41
C MET A 55 11.69 9.93 -1.99
N ASP A 56 11.06 8.88 -1.49
CA ASP A 56 11.29 7.51 -1.95
C ASP A 56 10.10 7.13 -2.81
N GLU A 57 10.34 6.77 -4.07
CA GLU A 57 9.26 6.48 -5.04
C GLU A 57 8.42 5.24 -4.65
N HIS A 58 8.76 4.61 -3.52
CA HIS A 58 8.22 3.36 -3.03
C HIS A 58 7.44 3.52 -1.72
N ILE A 59 6.36 2.77 -1.63
CA ILE A 59 5.48 2.67 -0.48
C ILE A 59 5.72 1.32 0.19
N TYR A 60 5.84 1.35 1.52
CA TYR A 60 6.14 0.19 2.37
C TYR A 60 4.98 -0.06 3.32
N LEU A 61 4.68 -1.31 3.67
CA LEU A 61 3.92 -1.60 4.91
C LEU A 61 4.82 -1.41 6.13
N THR A 62 4.23 -0.88 7.20
CA THR A 62 4.84 -0.89 8.54
C THR A 62 4.61 -2.25 9.22
N ALA A 63 5.15 -2.41 10.43
CA ALA A 63 4.83 -3.56 11.27
C ALA A 63 3.32 -3.66 11.56
N GLU A 64 2.66 -2.53 11.85
CA GLU A 64 1.20 -2.45 12.04
C GLU A 64 0.44 -2.83 10.76
N GLY A 65 0.93 -2.40 9.60
CA GLY A 65 0.37 -2.78 8.29
C GLY A 65 0.37 -4.28 8.04
N TRP A 66 1.47 -4.96 8.40
CA TRP A 66 1.57 -6.42 8.31
C TRP A 66 0.64 -7.14 9.30
N GLN A 67 0.62 -6.68 10.55
CA GLN A 67 -0.29 -7.23 11.57
C GLN A 67 -1.77 -7.08 11.16
N ARG A 68 -2.13 -5.95 10.55
CA ARG A 68 -3.50 -5.67 10.08
C ARG A 68 -3.99 -6.65 9.02
N LEU A 69 -3.07 -7.22 8.24
CA LEU A 69 -3.34 -8.24 7.22
C LEU A 69 -3.31 -9.68 7.79
N GLY A 70 -3.05 -9.84 9.09
CA GLY A 70 -2.86 -11.16 9.70
C GLY A 70 -1.57 -11.86 9.25
N GLY A 71 -0.62 -11.10 8.68
CA GLY A 71 0.68 -11.59 8.26
C GLY A 71 1.74 -11.39 9.34
N GLU A 72 2.69 -12.29 9.43
CA GLU A 72 3.97 -12.01 10.09
C GLU A 72 4.74 -11.04 9.18
N THR A 73 5.30 -9.96 9.74
CA THR A 73 6.24 -9.08 9.03
C THR A 73 7.27 -9.95 8.32
N PRO A 74 7.52 -9.79 6.99
CA PRO A 74 8.62 -10.47 6.34
C PRO A 74 9.88 -10.01 7.06
N PHE A 75 10.48 -10.94 7.81
CA PHE A 75 11.68 -10.70 8.59
C PHE A 75 12.69 -9.96 7.73
N GLU A 76 13.13 -8.79 8.18
CA GLU A 76 14.40 -8.22 7.71
C GLU A 76 15.45 -9.30 7.97
N SER A 77 15.91 -9.93 6.89
CA SER A 77 17.03 -10.85 6.98
C SER A 77 18.25 -9.99 7.30
N GLU A 78 18.90 -10.29 8.43
CA GLU A 78 20.13 -9.66 8.91
C GLU A 78 21.24 -9.56 7.85
#